data_AF-A0A832XHP2-F1
#
_entry.id   AF-A0A832XHP2-F1
#
_cell.length_a   1.000
_cell.length_b   1.000
_cell.length_c   1.000
_cell.angle_alpha   90.00
_cell.angle_beta   90.00
_cell.angle_gamma   90.00
#
_symmetry.space_group_name_H-M   'P 1'
#
loop_
_entity.id
_entity.type
_entity.pdbx_description
1 polymer ?
#
loop_
_entity_poly.entity_id
_entity_poly.type
_entity_poly.pdbx_seq_one_letter_code
_entity_poly.pdbx_strand_id
1 'polypeptide(L)'
;MREGDVPQQKVDLVNELVSLINENSVVALLDITNLPSKQLLQMKHALRGKAVVRMARKSSILRALEQTDGKGLVEYLKGMPAILVSSENPFMLSKILKESKATAPAKEGTTLNKDIVIPAGETSFAPGPIVGEMQTMGVKAAIEGGKVVVKEDSVLAKEGEVVDKQKADLMAKLELEPVEIGLGMLAAYENGLIFTSDVLDIDTEETLGQLAASVANAISLAYSIKYPTSDNIEMFIKEAFVQAKGLAMEAGYMCSATSEDLLKQAAGEASALESKVPEAPAEDSKEESEEKSEEASSEEEPKAEKSEETPEEEKKEEKSEAPEEKPAKKEAPAEEPAKEEAPAEEASPEESKEETPVEEKTEEEPAKEEKKEDSKEEKAIEEQSTEDLLAQNEEEIKKEKKETG
;
A
#
# COMPACT_ATOMS: atom_id res chain seq x y z
N MET A 1 6.29 -53.31 5.36
CA MET A 1 5.22 -52.61 6.11
C MET A 1 4.91 -53.40 7.38
N ARG A 2 4.14 -52.84 8.34
CA ARG A 2 3.42 -53.64 9.33
C ARG A 2 1.93 -53.61 9.00
N GLU A 3 1.44 -54.69 8.41
CA GLU A 3 0.01 -54.92 8.21
C GLU A 3 -0.59 -55.42 9.53
N GLY A 4 -0.74 -54.50 10.48
CA GLY A 4 -1.59 -54.67 11.65
C GLY A 4 -2.92 -53.98 11.36
N ASP A 5 -4.03 -54.68 11.61
CA ASP A 5 -5.41 -54.27 11.37
C ASP A 5 -5.63 -52.76 11.50
N VAL A 6 -5.87 -52.09 10.36
CA VAL A 6 -5.98 -50.62 10.31
C VAL A 6 -7.40 -50.27 10.73
N PRO A 7 -7.62 -49.55 11.85
CA PRO A 7 -8.96 -49.24 12.32
C PRO A 7 -9.76 -48.54 11.23
N GLN A 8 -10.94 -49.08 10.90
CA GLN A 8 -11.77 -48.66 9.76
C GLN A 8 -11.94 -47.14 9.68
N GLN A 9 -12.21 -46.50 10.82
CA GLN A 9 -12.28 -45.04 11.00
C GLN A 9 -11.12 -44.23 10.38
N LYS A 10 -9.91 -44.79 10.26
CA LYS A 10 -8.76 -44.14 9.60
C LYS A 10 -8.78 -44.28 8.08
N VAL A 11 -9.33 -45.38 7.58
CA VAL A 11 -9.56 -45.62 6.14
C VAL A 11 -10.71 -44.75 5.69
N ASP A 12 -11.82 -44.77 6.44
CA ASP A 12 -13.01 -43.94 6.21
C ASP A 12 -12.65 -42.45 6.16
N LEU A 13 -11.86 -41.96 7.12
CA LEU A 13 -11.38 -40.58 7.16
C LEU A 13 -10.50 -40.22 5.95
N VAL A 14 -9.63 -41.13 5.48
CA VAL A 14 -8.82 -40.87 4.28
C VAL A 14 -9.71 -40.82 3.03
N ASN A 15 -10.71 -41.71 2.94
CA ASN A 15 -11.69 -41.69 1.85
C ASN A 15 -12.52 -40.39 1.87
N GLU A 16 -12.98 -39.92 3.04
CA GLU A 16 -13.66 -38.62 3.19
C GLU A 16 -12.79 -37.45 2.69
N LEU A 17 -11.49 -37.45 3.02
CA LEU A 17 -10.57 -36.41 2.55
C LEU A 17 -10.36 -36.45 1.02
N VAL A 18 -10.22 -37.65 0.44
CA VAL A 18 -10.08 -37.82 -1.01
C VAL A 18 -11.35 -37.37 -1.75
N SER A 19 -12.55 -37.71 -1.25
CA SER A 19 -13.81 -37.20 -1.83
C SER A 19 -13.87 -35.68 -1.78
N LEU A 20 -13.60 -35.07 -0.61
CA LEU A 20 -13.64 -33.61 -0.47
C LEU A 20 -12.65 -32.90 -1.41
N ILE A 21 -11.42 -33.43 -1.54
CA ILE A 21 -10.41 -32.92 -2.49
C ILE A 21 -10.93 -32.99 -3.93
N ASN A 22 -11.53 -34.11 -4.33
CA ASN A 22 -12.01 -34.31 -5.71
C ASN A 22 -13.33 -33.56 -6.03
N GLU A 23 -14.11 -33.20 -5.01
CA GLU A 23 -15.37 -32.44 -5.15
C GLU A 23 -15.16 -30.93 -5.42
N ASN A 24 -13.92 -30.43 -5.35
CA ASN A 24 -13.62 -28.99 -5.31
C ASN A 24 -12.40 -28.63 -6.16
N SER A 25 -12.36 -27.39 -6.67
CA SER A 25 -11.27 -26.88 -7.50
C SER A 25 -10.02 -26.46 -6.72
N VAL A 26 -10.16 -26.04 -5.46
CA VAL A 26 -9.07 -25.43 -4.67
C VAL A 26 -8.86 -26.16 -3.35
N VAL A 27 -7.61 -26.59 -3.12
CA VAL A 27 -7.17 -27.30 -1.92
C VAL A 27 -6.01 -26.54 -1.28
N ALA A 28 -6.21 -26.04 -0.06
CA ALA A 28 -5.21 -25.29 0.70
C ALA A 28 -4.78 -26.04 1.97
N LEU A 29 -3.49 -25.92 2.30
CA LEU A 29 -2.94 -26.35 3.58
C LEU A 29 -2.87 -25.16 4.54
N LEU A 30 -3.44 -25.35 5.73
CA LEU A 30 -3.37 -24.38 6.84
C LEU A 30 -2.53 -24.95 7.99
N ASP A 31 -1.75 -24.11 8.66
CA ASP A 31 -1.24 -24.44 10.00
C ASP A 31 -2.25 -23.97 11.06
N ILE A 32 -2.50 -24.83 12.06
CA ILE A 32 -3.41 -24.57 13.19
C ILE A 32 -2.63 -24.58 14.53
N THR A 33 -1.30 -24.47 14.47
CA THR A 33 -0.44 -24.36 15.65
C THR A 33 -0.83 -23.16 16.53
N ASN A 34 -0.95 -23.42 17.85
CA ASN A 34 -1.34 -22.45 18.90
C ASN A 34 -2.76 -21.83 18.80
N LEU A 35 -3.61 -22.20 17.83
CA LEU A 35 -5.00 -21.72 17.76
C LEU A 35 -5.90 -22.34 18.87
N PRO A 36 -6.54 -21.54 19.74
CA PRO A 36 -7.49 -22.07 20.73
C PRO A 36 -8.85 -22.41 20.11
N SER A 37 -9.58 -23.35 20.71
CA SER A 37 -10.83 -23.89 20.15
C SER A 37 -11.96 -22.88 19.96
N LYS A 38 -11.98 -21.77 20.72
CA LYS A 38 -12.99 -20.69 20.59
C LYS A 38 -12.75 -19.91 19.28
N GLN A 39 -11.54 -19.42 19.07
CA GLN A 39 -11.09 -18.74 17.86
C GLN A 39 -11.26 -19.62 16.62
N LEU A 40 -10.81 -20.89 16.68
CA LEU A 40 -11.00 -21.86 15.59
C LEU A 40 -12.48 -22.02 15.20
N LEU A 41 -13.37 -22.12 16.20
CA LEU A 41 -14.80 -22.23 15.96
C LEU A 41 -15.36 -20.95 15.31
N GLN A 42 -14.95 -19.76 15.79
CA GLN A 42 -15.34 -18.47 15.19
C GLN A 42 -14.89 -18.36 13.72
N MET A 43 -13.63 -18.67 13.40
CA MET A 43 -13.14 -18.68 12.01
C MET A 43 -13.89 -19.71 11.15
N LYS A 44 -14.19 -20.91 11.69
CA LYS A 44 -14.99 -21.93 11.00
C LYS A 44 -16.45 -21.51 10.78
N HIS A 45 -17.00 -20.62 11.61
CA HIS A 45 -18.29 -19.98 11.36
C HIS A 45 -18.19 -18.92 10.26
N ALA A 46 -17.14 -18.10 10.23
CA ALA A 46 -16.92 -17.08 9.18
C ALA A 46 -16.71 -17.70 7.79
N LEU A 47 -15.97 -18.80 7.70
CA LEU A 47 -15.73 -19.54 6.45
C LEU A 47 -16.95 -20.35 5.96
N ARG A 48 -18.02 -20.47 6.75
CA ARG A 48 -19.14 -21.38 6.48
C ARG A 48 -19.91 -20.99 5.22
N GLY A 49 -19.89 -21.87 4.22
CA GLY A 49 -20.55 -21.67 2.93
C GLY A 49 -19.59 -21.26 1.81
N LYS A 50 -18.39 -20.78 2.17
CA LYS A 50 -17.30 -20.51 1.23
C LYS A 50 -16.26 -21.62 1.22
N ALA A 51 -15.84 -22.09 2.39
CA ALA A 51 -14.78 -23.10 2.54
C ALA A 51 -15.07 -24.09 3.66
N VAL A 52 -14.53 -25.31 3.52
CA VAL A 52 -14.67 -26.42 4.46
C VAL A 52 -13.30 -26.76 5.05
N VAL A 53 -13.10 -26.41 6.32
CA VAL A 53 -11.87 -26.77 7.06
C VAL A 53 -12.02 -28.15 7.73
N ARG A 54 -11.11 -29.07 7.36
CA ARG A 54 -10.95 -30.42 7.92
C ARG A 54 -9.56 -30.59 8.54
N MET A 55 -9.55 -30.75 9.86
CA MET A 55 -8.36 -31.12 10.62
C MET A 55 -8.18 -32.64 10.58
N ALA A 56 -6.97 -33.11 10.29
CA ALA A 56 -6.62 -34.52 10.30
C ALA A 56 -5.15 -34.71 10.69
N ARG A 57 -4.72 -35.93 10.99
CA ARG A 57 -3.29 -36.19 11.29
C ARG A 57 -2.48 -36.02 10.01
N LYS A 58 -1.26 -35.46 10.11
CA LYS A 58 -0.32 -35.28 8.98
C LYS A 58 -0.19 -36.55 8.10
N SER A 59 -0.16 -37.74 8.71
CA SER A 59 -0.10 -39.03 7.99
C SER A 59 -1.34 -39.35 7.14
N SER A 60 -2.53 -38.89 7.54
CA SER A 60 -3.79 -39.08 6.80
C SER A 60 -3.92 -38.05 5.68
N ILE A 61 -3.53 -36.80 5.95
CA ILE A 61 -3.46 -35.72 4.94
C ILE A 61 -2.47 -36.10 3.83
N LEU A 62 -1.26 -36.53 4.22
CA LEU A 62 -0.22 -36.96 3.28
C LEU A 62 -0.73 -38.11 2.38
N ARG A 63 -1.37 -39.14 2.93
CA ARG A 63 -1.95 -40.23 2.12
C ARG A 63 -3.07 -39.76 1.18
N ALA A 64 -3.94 -38.84 1.60
CA ALA A 64 -4.97 -38.30 0.72
C ALA A 64 -4.36 -37.48 -0.44
N LEU A 65 -3.28 -36.72 -0.18
CA LEU A 65 -2.54 -35.98 -1.20
C LEU A 65 -1.71 -36.89 -2.14
N GLU A 66 -1.18 -38.01 -1.65
CA GLU A 66 -0.54 -39.05 -2.49
C GLU A 66 -1.54 -39.67 -3.48
N GLN A 67 -2.80 -39.81 -3.07
CA GLN A 67 -3.89 -40.44 -3.85
C GLN A 67 -4.62 -39.47 -4.80
N THR A 68 -4.27 -38.18 -4.78
CA THR A 68 -4.89 -37.12 -5.59
C THR A 68 -3.81 -36.34 -6.34
N ASP A 69 -4.17 -35.26 -7.04
CA ASP A 69 -3.21 -34.52 -7.88
C ASP A 69 -2.37 -33.50 -7.09
N GLY A 70 -2.79 -33.15 -5.88
CA GLY A 70 -2.10 -32.20 -4.97
C GLY A 70 -0.76 -32.69 -4.39
N LYS A 71 -0.01 -33.54 -5.09
CA LYS A 71 1.22 -34.19 -4.58
C LYS A 71 2.30 -33.22 -4.13
N GLY A 72 2.46 -32.08 -4.82
CA GLY A 72 3.43 -31.05 -4.44
C GLY A 72 3.10 -30.30 -3.13
N LEU A 73 1.85 -30.38 -2.63
CA LEU A 73 1.50 -29.82 -1.31
C LEU A 73 2.20 -30.56 -0.15
N VAL A 74 2.66 -31.80 -0.36
CA VAL A 74 3.25 -32.64 0.70
C VAL A 74 4.49 -32.01 1.34
N GLU A 75 5.28 -31.27 0.58
CA GLU A 75 6.50 -30.59 1.05
C GLU A 75 6.18 -29.46 2.04
N TYR A 76 5.03 -28.81 1.88
CA TYR A 76 4.59 -27.68 2.70
C TYR A 76 3.91 -28.08 4.02
N LEU A 77 3.77 -29.38 4.32
CA LEU A 77 3.11 -29.89 5.54
C LEU A 77 3.92 -29.60 6.83
N LYS A 78 3.80 -28.38 7.37
CA LYS A 78 4.40 -27.94 8.65
C LYS A 78 3.38 -27.98 9.79
N GLY A 79 3.87 -27.83 11.03
CA GLY A 79 3.06 -27.64 12.24
C GLY A 79 1.97 -28.68 12.51
N MET A 80 0.75 -28.20 12.78
CA MET A 80 -0.47 -29.01 12.89
C MET A 80 -1.34 -28.77 11.65
N PRO A 81 -1.11 -29.50 10.55
CA PRO A 81 -1.75 -29.21 9.28
C PRO A 81 -3.25 -29.53 9.30
N ALA A 82 -4.03 -28.66 8.68
CA ALA A 82 -5.40 -28.93 8.27
C ALA A 82 -5.55 -28.68 6.77
N ILE A 83 -6.52 -29.34 6.15
CA ILE A 83 -6.92 -29.05 4.78
C ILE A 83 -8.10 -28.07 4.84
N LEU A 84 -7.99 -26.96 4.13
CA LEU A 84 -9.12 -26.13 3.72
C LEU A 84 -9.45 -26.48 2.27
N VAL A 85 -10.73 -26.71 1.99
CA VAL A 85 -11.21 -27.01 0.65
C VAL A 85 -12.29 -26.01 0.26
N SER A 86 -12.28 -25.54 -0.99
CA SER A 86 -13.26 -24.57 -1.50
C SER A 86 -13.39 -24.63 -3.03
N SER A 87 -14.48 -24.05 -3.53
CA SER A 87 -14.67 -23.74 -4.95
C SER A 87 -14.27 -22.28 -5.30
N GLU A 88 -13.93 -21.45 -4.31
CA GLU A 88 -13.44 -20.07 -4.49
C GLU A 88 -11.93 -20.05 -4.74
N ASN A 89 -11.45 -19.07 -5.52
CA ASN A 89 -10.05 -18.89 -5.90
C ASN A 89 -9.12 -18.65 -4.67
N PRO A 90 -7.88 -19.19 -4.65
CA PRO A 90 -6.98 -19.14 -3.50
C PRO A 90 -6.58 -17.73 -3.01
N PHE A 91 -6.51 -16.72 -3.89
CA PHE A 91 -6.22 -15.34 -3.47
C PHE A 91 -7.40 -14.74 -2.68
N MET A 92 -8.64 -15.03 -3.09
CA MET A 92 -9.83 -14.64 -2.34
C MET A 92 -9.89 -15.36 -0.99
N LEU A 93 -9.54 -16.64 -0.94
CA LEU A 93 -9.44 -17.40 0.32
C LEU A 93 -8.38 -16.82 1.25
N SER A 94 -7.18 -16.50 0.74
CA SER A 94 -6.13 -15.80 1.49
C SER A 94 -6.65 -14.50 2.11
N LYS A 95 -7.32 -13.66 1.33
CA LYS A 95 -7.91 -12.41 1.82
C LYS A 95 -8.98 -12.65 2.90
N ILE A 96 -9.88 -13.61 2.71
CA ILE A 96 -10.91 -13.97 3.71
C ILE A 96 -10.27 -14.52 5.00
N LEU A 97 -9.16 -15.27 4.92
CA LEU A 97 -8.42 -15.78 6.08
C LEU A 97 -7.67 -14.67 6.83
N LYS A 98 -7.19 -13.63 6.13
CA LYS A 98 -6.67 -12.39 6.74
C LYS A 98 -7.77 -11.57 7.42
N GLU A 99 -8.91 -11.38 6.75
CA GLU A 99 -10.06 -10.63 7.28
C GLU A 99 -10.74 -11.32 8.48
N SER A 100 -10.72 -12.66 8.52
CA SER A 100 -11.30 -13.45 9.61
C SER A 100 -10.33 -13.78 10.76
N LYS A 101 -9.14 -13.18 10.80
CA LYS A 101 -8.19 -13.28 11.94
C LYS A 101 -8.92 -13.04 13.26
N ALA A 102 -8.71 -13.93 14.22
CA ALA A 102 -9.31 -13.80 15.54
C ALA A 102 -8.31 -13.19 16.53
N THR A 103 -8.79 -12.24 17.34
CA THR A 103 -8.04 -11.73 18.48
C THR A 103 -7.97 -12.78 19.61
N ALA A 104 -6.92 -12.70 20.42
CA ALA A 104 -6.74 -13.52 21.61
C ALA A 104 -5.99 -12.76 22.72
N PRO A 105 -6.30 -13.02 23.99
CA PRO A 105 -5.55 -12.47 25.12
C PRO A 105 -4.13 -13.05 25.12
N ALA A 106 -3.15 -12.18 25.38
CA ALA A 106 -1.75 -12.60 25.49
C ALA A 106 -1.56 -13.56 26.68
N LYS A 107 -0.75 -14.61 26.47
CA LYS A 107 -0.30 -15.50 27.54
C LYS A 107 1.13 -15.12 27.95
N GLU A 108 1.49 -15.45 29.17
CA GLU A 108 2.85 -15.37 29.71
C GLU A 108 3.88 -15.92 28.70
N GLY A 109 4.89 -15.13 28.36
CA GLY A 109 5.95 -15.54 27.42
C GLY A 109 5.57 -15.52 25.94
N THR A 110 4.40 -15.00 25.55
CA THR A 110 4.05 -14.79 24.13
C THR A 110 4.71 -13.52 23.60
N THR A 111 5.24 -13.53 22.38
CA THR A 111 5.69 -12.35 21.64
C THR A 111 4.51 -11.62 21.00
N LEU A 112 4.57 -10.29 20.93
CA LEU A 112 3.50 -9.47 20.36
C LEU A 112 3.70 -9.19 18.86
N ASN A 113 2.58 -9.21 18.12
CA ASN A 113 2.54 -8.94 16.68
C ASN A 113 2.17 -7.48 16.33
N LYS A 114 1.82 -6.67 17.34
CA LYS A 114 1.45 -5.24 17.24
C LYS A 114 1.72 -4.54 18.58
N ASP A 115 1.94 -3.22 18.55
CA ASP A 115 1.99 -2.37 19.75
C ASP A 115 0.65 -2.36 20.51
N ILE A 116 0.70 -2.35 21.84
CA ILE A 116 -0.50 -2.37 22.71
C ILE A 116 -0.70 -1.03 23.38
N VAL A 117 -1.69 -0.27 22.91
CA VAL A 117 -2.13 0.99 23.52
C VAL A 117 -3.34 0.73 24.41
N ILE A 118 -3.31 1.18 25.67
CA ILE A 118 -4.54 1.41 26.44
C ILE A 118 -5.06 2.81 26.06
N PRO A 119 -6.30 2.93 25.56
CA PRO A 119 -6.90 4.24 25.30
C PRO A 119 -7.28 4.96 26.59
N ALA A 120 -7.17 6.29 26.59
CA ALA A 120 -7.65 7.16 27.66
C ALA A 120 -9.17 7.06 27.82
N GLY A 121 -9.66 7.06 29.07
CA GLY A 121 -11.08 6.97 29.38
C GLY A 121 -11.41 6.42 30.76
N GLU A 122 -12.70 6.46 31.12
CA GLU A 122 -13.22 5.81 32.33
C GLU A 122 -13.22 4.28 32.18
N THR A 123 -12.59 3.58 33.10
CA THR A 123 -12.70 2.11 33.18
C THR A 123 -13.84 1.70 34.12
N SER A 124 -14.37 0.49 33.94
CA SER A 124 -15.43 -0.08 34.79
C SER A 124 -14.95 -0.52 36.18
N PHE A 125 -13.67 -0.30 36.55
CA PHE A 125 -13.10 -0.80 37.79
C PHE A 125 -13.29 0.16 38.96
N ALA A 126 -13.68 -0.40 40.10
CA ALA A 126 -13.72 0.31 41.37
C ALA A 126 -12.30 0.62 41.88
N PRO A 127 -12.09 1.75 42.59
CA PRO A 127 -10.78 2.10 43.15
C PRO A 127 -10.28 1.04 44.13
N GLY A 128 -9.04 0.60 43.93
CA GLY A 128 -8.44 -0.52 44.63
C GLY A 128 -7.01 -0.82 44.12
N PRO A 129 -6.45 -2.00 44.40
CA PRO A 129 -5.06 -2.33 44.04
C PRO A 129 -4.77 -2.27 42.52
N ILE A 130 -5.80 -2.41 41.68
CA ILE A 130 -5.72 -2.28 40.20
C ILE A 130 -5.09 -0.93 39.78
N VAL A 131 -5.31 0.14 40.55
CA VAL A 131 -4.68 1.45 40.27
C VAL A 131 -3.15 1.37 40.41
N GLY A 132 -2.67 0.67 41.44
CA GLY A 132 -1.24 0.43 41.64
C GLY A 132 -0.66 -0.54 40.62
N GLU A 133 -1.41 -1.57 40.20
CA GLU A 133 -1.02 -2.45 39.09
C GLU A 133 -0.82 -1.65 37.79
N MET A 134 -1.80 -0.81 37.42
CA MET A 134 -1.73 0.07 36.24
C MET A 134 -0.54 1.04 36.29
N GLN A 135 -0.38 1.76 37.39
CA GLN A 135 0.73 2.71 37.56
C GLN A 135 2.11 2.03 37.54
N THR A 136 2.21 0.79 38.06
CA THR A 136 3.45 -0.01 37.97
C THR A 136 3.79 -0.42 36.54
N MET A 137 2.77 -0.62 35.69
CA MET A 137 2.94 -0.93 34.25
C MET A 137 3.08 0.32 33.37
N GLY A 138 3.34 1.50 33.96
CA GLY A 138 3.55 2.77 33.23
C GLY A 138 2.27 3.50 32.80
N VAL A 139 1.09 2.97 33.14
CA VAL A 139 -0.21 3.53 32.76
C VAL A 139 -0.57 4.70 33.68
N LYS A 140 -0.86 5.87 33.11
CA LYS A 140 -1.27 7.09 33.85
C LYS A 140 -2.72 7.00 34.35
N ALA A 141 -2.98 6.05 35.24
CA ALA A 141 -4.29 5.86 35.88
C ALA A 141 -4.48 6.77 37.11
N ALA A 142 -5.68 7.31 37.27
CA ALA A 142 -6.12 8.11 38.43
C ALA A 142 -7.49 7.63 38.95
N ILE A 143 -7.93 8.15 40.10
CA ILE A 143 -9.25 7.88 40.66
C ILE A 143 -10.11 9.13 40.51
N GLU A 144 -11.15 9.06 39.69
CA GLU A 144 -12.06 10.17 39.42
C GLU A 144 -13.51 9.64 39.41
N GLY A 145 -14.47 10.40 39.95
CA GLY A 145 -15.88 9.97 40.06
C GLY A 145 -16.17 8.72 40.90
N GLY A 146 -15.16 8.14 41.57
CA GLY A 146 -15.29 6.83 42.24
C GLY A 146 -15.01 5.62 41.33
N LYS A 147 -14.41 5.84 40.15
CA LYS A 147 -13.88 4.81 39.24
C LYS A 147 -12.37 5.02 39.01
N VAL A 148 -11.73 4.09 38.31
CA VAL A 148 -10.37 4.26 37.79
C VAL A 148 -10.43 4.81 36.35
N VAL A 149 -9.68 5.87 36.07
CA VAL A 149 -9.67 6.59 34.78
C VAL A 149 -8.25 6.66 34.24
N VAL A 150 -8.04 6.30 32.98
CA VAL A 150 -6.76 6.43 32.26
C VAL A 150 -6.68 7.81 31.64
N LYS A 151 -5.65 8.60 31.98
CA LYS A 151 -5.55 10.02 31.60
C LYS A 151 -4.99 10.29 30.21
N GLU A 152 -4.14 9.40 29.73
CA GLU A 152 -3.42 9.53 28.47
C GLU A 152 -3.25 8.15 27.85
N ASP A 153 -3.34 8.07 26.53
CA ASP A 153 -3.03 6.86 25.76
C ASP A 153 -1.62 6.39 26.10
N SER A 154 -1.47 5.13 26.50
CA SER A 154 -0.19 4.60 26.98
C SER A 154 0.11 3.20 26.44
N VAL A 155 1.33 3.02 25.94
CA VAL A 155 1.82 1.77 25.36
C VAL A 155 2.28 0.84 26.48
N LEU A 156 1.57 -0.28 26.70
CA LEU A 156 1.92 -1.30 27.71
C LEU A 156 3.15 -2.13 27.33
N ALA A 157 3.22 -2.47 26.04
CA ALA A 157 4.24 -3.32 25.46
C ALA A 157 4.29 -3.08 23.94
N LYS A 158 5.46 -3.24 23.36
CA LYS A 158 5.69 -3.05 21.92
C LYS A 158 5.59 -4.35 21.13
N GLU A 159 5.45 -4.23 19.81
CA GLU A 159 5.67 -5.32 18.87
C GLU A 159 7.05 -5.98 19.12
N GLY A 160 7.09 -7.32 19.06
CA GLY A 160 8.27 -8.12 19.39
C GLY A 160 8.57 -8.28 20.89
N GLU A 161 7.94 -7.51 21.78
CA GLU A 161 8.13 -7.64 23.23
C GLU A 161 7.53 -8.95 23.76
N VAL A 162 8.20 -9.58 24.72
CA VAL A 162 7.74 -10.80 25.40
C VAL A 162 6.87 -10.42 26.58
N VAL A 163 5.63 -10.92 26.63
CA VAL A 163 4.65 -10.50 27.64
C VAL A 163 4.93 -11.11 29.02
N ASP A 164 5.29 -10.25 29.96
CA ASP A 164 5.34 -10.54 31.40
C ASP A 164 3.98 -10.97 31.97
N LYS A 165 4.01 -11.81 33.00
CA LYS A 165 2.80 -12.29 33.69
C LYS A 165 1.87 -11.18 34.15
N GLN A 166 2.41 -10.15 34.79
CA GLN A 166 1.60 -9.04 35.30
C GLN A 166 1.00 -8.18 34.18
N LYS A 167 1.69 -8.08 33.02
CA LYS A 167 1.13 -7.44 31.82
C LYS A 167 0.00 -8.30 31.24
N ALA A 168 0.19 -9.62 31.12
CA ALA A 168 -0.85 -10.56 30.66
C ALA A 168 -2.11 -10.52 31.55
N ASP A 169 -1.94 -10.60 32.87
CA ASP A 169 -3.05 -10.53 33.83
C ASP A 169 -3.81 -9.20 33.75
N LEU A 170 -3.09 -8.07 33.53
CA LEU A 170 -3.71 -6.75 33.40
C LEU A 170 -4.45 -6.57 32.06
N MET A 171 -3.89 -7.06 30.95
CA MET A 171 -4.57 -7.05 29.65
C MET A 171 -5.81 -7.93 29.64
N ALA A 172 -5.75 -9.12 30.25
CA ALA A 172 -6.88 -10.01 30.41
C ALA A 172 -8.00 -9.41 31.29
N LYS A 173 -7.66 -8.61 32.31
CA LYS A 173 -8.64 -7.82 33.09
C LYS A 173 -9.27 -6.71 32.25
N LEU A 174 -8.49 -6.05 31.39
CA LEU A 174 -8.94 -4.96 30.52
C LEU A 174 -9.72 -5.42 29.27
N GLU A 175 -9.91 -6.73 29.07
CA GLU A 175 -10.47 -7.34 27.86
C GLU A 175 -9.68 -6.98 26.58
N LEU A 176 -8.39 -6.63 26.72
CA LEU A 176 -7.48 -6.38 25.61
C LEU A 176 -6.94 -7.71 25.06
N GLU A 177 -7.21 -7.97 23.79
CA GLU A 177 -6.81 -9.19 23.07
C GLU A 177 -5.75 -8.88 21.99
N PRO A 178 -4.48 -8.61 22.35
CA PRO A 178 -3.47 -8.05 21.44
C PRO A 178 -2.83 -9.06 20.47
N VAL A 179 -3.08 -10.36 20.65
CA VAL A 179 -2.51 -11.39 19.79
C VAL A 179 -3.50 -11.72 18.68
N GLU A 180 -3.27 -11.19 17.49
CA GLU A 180 -3.95 -11.67 16.28
C GLU A 180 -3.49 -13.10 15.96
N ILE A 181 -4.39 -14.07 16.05
CA ILE A 181 -4.15 -15.45 15.64
C ILE A 181 -5.02 -15.75 14.41
N GLY A 182 -4.37 -15.80 13.25
CA GLY A 182 -4.98 -16.23 11.99
C GLY A 182 -4.75 -17.71 11.70
N LEU A 183 -5.56 -18.24 10.77
CA LEU A 183 -5.25 -19.50 10.08
C LEU A 183 -4.23 -19.20 8.97
N GLY A 184 -2.94 -19.47 9.23
CA GLY A 184 -1.89 -19.26 8.23
C GLY A 184 -1.99 -20.27 7.10
N MET A 185 -2.20 -19.80 5.86
CA MET A 185 -2.17 -20.64 4.67
C MET A 185 -0.72 -20.88 4.25
N LEU A 186 -0.28 -22.14 4.26
CA LEU A 186 1.09 -22.53 3.91
C LEU A 186 1.29 -22.60 2.39
N ALA A 187 0.32 -23.23 1.71
CA ALA A 187 0.24 -23.32 0.26
C ALA A 187 -1.19 -23.65 -0.19
N ALA A 188 -1.56 -23.25 -1.41
CA ALA A 188 -2.78 -23.65 -2.09
C ALA A 188 -2.47 -24.33 -3.43
N TYR A 189 -3.33 -25.25 -3.83
CA TYR A 189 -3.32 -25.94 -5.13
C TYR A 189 -4.62 -25.64 -5.89
N GLU A 190 -4.49 -25.24 -7.15
CA GLU A 190 -5.58 -24.96 -8.09
C GLU A 190 -5.11 -25.36 -9.49
N ASN A 191 -5.82 -26.27 -10.16
CA ASN A 191 -5.61 -26.64 -11.57
C ASN A 191 -4.15 -26.99 -11.98
N GLY A 192 -3.38 -27.63 -11.10
CA GLY A 192 -1.99 -28.01 -11.35
C GLY A 192 -0.93 -27.01 -10.86
N LEU A 193 -1.33 -25.77 -10.52
CA LEU A 193 -0.46 -24.76 -9.96
C LEU A 193 -0.43 -24.85 -8.42
N ILE A 194 0.71 -24.48 -7.84
CA ILE A 194 0.89 -24.37 -6.38
C ILE A 194 1.29 -22.94 -6.05
N PHE A 195 0.48 -22.28 -5.23
CA PHE A 195 0.74 -20.94 -4.71
C PHE A 195 1.25 -21.06 -3.28
N THR A 196 2.43 -20.53 -2.96
CA THR A 196 2.94 -20.46 -1.58
C THR A 196 2.34 -19.27 -0.84
N SER A 197 2.44 -19.25 0.50
CA SER A 197 2.02 -18.10 1.33
C SER A 197 2.52 -16.76 0.80
N ASP A 198 3.77 -16.70 0.31
CA ASP A 198 4.43 -15.47 -0.13
C ASP A 198 3.82 -14.91 -1.42
N VAL A 199 3.34 -15.79 -2.31
CA VAL A 199 2.61 -15.40 -3.52
C VAL A 199 1.16 -15.04 -3.21
N LEU A 200 0.57 -15.67 -2.19
CA LEU A 200 -0.81 -15.45 -1.75
C LEU A 200 -0.97 -14.21 -0.85
N ASP A 201 0.12 -13.63 -0.35
CA ASP A 201 0.13 -12.40 0.46
C ASP A 201 0.23 -11.15 -0.42
N ILE A 202 -0.72 -11.00 -1.36
CA ILE A 202 -0.84 -9.78 -2.16
C ILE A 202 -1.54 -8.70 -1.32
N ASP A 203 -0.89 -7.55 -1.16
CA ASP A 203 -1.55 -6.30 -0.75
C ASP A 203 -2.08 -5.56 -2.00
N THR A 204 -3.39 -5.29 -2.01
CA THR A 204 -4.05 -4.56 -3.08
C THR A 204 -3.70 -3.07 -3.11
N GLU A 205 -3.33 -2.46 -1.98
CA GLU A 205 -2.95 -1.05 -1.92
C GLU A 205 -1.50 -0.86 -2.37
N GLU A 206 -0.57 -1.70 -1.91
CA GLU A 206 0.83 -1.64 -2.35
C GLU A 206 0.94 -1.94 -3.86
N THR A 207 0.29 -2.97 -4.38
CA THR A 207 0.35 -3.31 -5.80
C THR A 207 -0.24 -2.23 -6.71
N LEU A 208 -1.31 -1.54 -6.29
CA LEU A 208 -1.82 -0.37 -7.01
C LEU A 208 -0.85 0.82 -6.95
N GLY A 209 -0.17 1.03 -5.83
CA GLY A 209 0.89 2.03 -5.69
C GLY A 209 2.10 1.75 -6.60
N GLN A 210 2.58 0.49 -6.61
CA GLN A 210 3.64 0.03 -7.51
C GLN A 210 3.26 0.15 -9.00
N LEU A 211 2.00 -0.16 -9.34
CA LEU A 211 1.49 0.00 -10.71
C LEU A 211 1.45 1.47 -11.13
N ALA A 212 0.92 2.36 -10.28
CA ALA A 212 0.88 3.80 -10.55
C ALA A 212 2.30 4.40 -10.69
N ALA A 213 3.23 3.99 -9.83
CA ALA A 213 4.64 4.37 -9.94
C ALA A 213 5.28 3.84 -11.23
N SER A 214 4.96 2.62 -11.65
CA SER A 214 5.45 2.02 -12.90
C SER A 214 4.95 2.77 -14.14
N VAL A 215 3.67 3.19 -14.15
CA VAL A 215 3.10 4.04 -15.22
C VAL A 215 3.78 5.42 -15.24
N ALA A 216 3.97 6.06 -14.09
CA ALA A 216 4.67 7.33 -13.99
C ALA A 216 6.14 7.23 -14.48
N ASN A 217 6.82 6.14 -14.15
CA ASN A 217 8.18 5.85 -14.64
C ASN A 217 8.21 5.61 -16.15
N ALA A 218 7.23 4.91 -16.72
CA ALA A 218 7.11 4.71 -18.17
C ALA A 218 6.85 6.02 -18.92
N ILE A 219 5.98 6.90 -18.41
CA ILE A 219 5.74 8.23 -18.96
C ILE A 219 7.00 9.10 -18.86
N SER A 220 7.69 9.07 -17.72
CA SER A 220 8.97 9.78 -17.50
C SER A 220 10.06 9.32 -18.47
N LEU A 221 10.17 8.00 -18.72
CA LEU A 221 11.08 7.44 -19.72
C LEU A 221 10.72 7.92 -21.13
N ALA A 222 9.46 7.80 -21.55
CA ALA A 222 8.98 8.26 -22.86
C ALA A 222 9.20 9.76 -23.08
N TYR A 223 8.98 10.57 -22.04
CA TYR A 223 9.26 12.01 -22.03
C TYR A 223 10.76 12.29 -22.19
N SER A 224 11.62 11.57 -21.45
CA SER A 224 13.08 11.74 -21.47
C SER A 224 13.70 11.40 -22.84
N ILE A 225 13.19 10.37 -23.53
CA ILE A 225 13.63 10.02 -24.90
C ILE A 225 12.97 10.88 -25.99
N LYS A 226 12.14 11.87 -25.61
CA LYS A 226 11.31 12.71 -26.49
C LYS A 226 10.43 11.92 -27.47
N TYR A 227 9.89 10.78 -27.03
CA TYR A 227 8.97 9.95 -27.82
C TYR A 227 7.51 10.33 -27.53
N PRO A 228 6.75 10.82 -28.53
CA PRO A 228 5.36 11.26 -28.33
C PRO A 228 4.40 10.07 -28.19
N THR A 229 3.66 10.05 -27.08
CA THR A 229 2.51 9.18 -26.82
C THR A 229 1.26 10.03 -26.61
N SER A 230 0.07 9.40 -26.56
CA SER A 230 -1.19 10.07 -26.19
C SER A 230 -1.09 10.83 -24.87
N ASP A 231 -0.33 10.30 -23.93
CA ASP A 231 -0.37 10.71 -22.52
C ASP A 231 0.67 11.79 -22.19
N ASN A 232 1.72 11.92 -23.03
CA ASN A 232 2.78 12.92 -22.86
C ASN A 232 2.76 14.05 -23.92
N ILE A 233 1.97 13.94 -24.99
CA ILE A 233 1.94 14.96 -26.07
C ILE A 233 1.56 16.36 -25.56
N GLU A 234 0.64 16.44 -24.60
CA GLU A 234 0.29 17.71 -23.93
C GLU A 234 1.48 18.31 -23.17
N MET A 235 2.34 17.47 -22.56
CA MET A 235 3.50 17.93 -21.82
C MET A 235 4.53 18.53 -22.77
N PHE A 236 4.80 17.88 -23.92
CA PHE A 236 5.67 18.43 -24.96
C PHE A 236 5.14 19.74 -25.57
N ILE A 237 3.82 19.85 -25.80
CA ILE A 237 3.22 21.09 -26.31
C ILE A 237 3.40 22.24 -25.29
N LYS A 238 3.21 21.96 -23.99
CA LYS A 238 3.42 22.92 -22.90
C LYS A 238 4.91 23.30 -22.76
N GLU A 239 5.83 22.32 -22.84
CA GLU A 239 7.29 22.52 -22.86
C GLU A 239 7.69 23.45 -24.01
N ALA A 240 7.27 23.13 -25.23
CA ALA A 240 7.60 23.89 -26.44
C ALA A 240 7.04 25.32 -26.41
N PHE A 241 5.82 25.52 -25.89
CA PHE A 241 5.26 26.87 -25.70
C PHE A 241 6.07 27.70 -24.70
N VAL A 242 6.47 27.12 -23.56
CA VAL A 242 7.28 27.80 -22.55
C VAL A 242 8.68 28.14 -23.10
N GLN A 243 9.32 27.22 -23.82
CA GLN A 243 10.63 27.46 -24.45
C GLN A 243 10.55 28.55 -25.54
N ALA A 244 9.53 28.51 -26.40
CA ALA A 244 9.31 29.54 -27.42
C ALA A 244 9.00 30.91 -26.80
N LYS A 245 8.21 30.95 -25.72
CA LYS A 245 7.93 32.19 -24.97
C LYS A 245 9.18 32.76 -24.30
N GLY A 246 10.01 31.91 -23.68
CA GLY A 246 11.29 32.32 -23.10
C GLY A 246 12.21 32.97 -24.14
N LEU A 247 12.39 32.31 -25.29
CA LEU A 247 13.17 32.84 -26.41
C LEU A 247 12.59 34.15 -26.95
N ALA A 248 11.27 34.28 -27.04
CA ALA A 248 10.63 35.52 -27.49
C ALA A 248 10.79 36.69 -26.51
N MET A 249 10.84 36.43 -25.19
CA MET A 249 11.10 37.47 -24.18
C MET A 249 12.56 37.95 -24.24
N GLU A 250 13.53 37.04 -24.28
CA GLU A 250 14.97 37.38 -24.44
C GLU A 250 15.26 38.10 -25.77
N ALA A 251 14.51 37.78 -26.83
CA ALA A 251 14.58 38.49 -28.11
C ALA A 251 13.85 39.85 -28.12
N GLY A 252 13.21 40.26 -27.02
CA GLY A 252 12.38 41.48 -26.94
C GLY A 252 11.16 41.48 -27.87
N TYR A 253 10.74 40.30 -28.36
CA TYR A 253 9.73 40.19 -29.40
C TYR A 253 8.31 40.32 -28.83
N MET A 254 7.70 41.48 -29.05
CA MET A 254 6.35 41.77 -28.58
C MET A 254 5.29 41.06 -29.44
N CYS A 255 4.67 40.03 -28.88
CA CYS A 255 3.45 39.40 -29.38
C CYS A 255 2.41 39.32 -28.27
N SER A 256 1.16 38.94 -28.59
CA SER A 256 0.06 38.91 -27.60
C SER A 256 0.29 37.96 -26.42
N ALA A 257 1.24 37.03 -26.50
CA ALA A 257 1.61 36.12 -25.41
C ALA A 257 2.82 36.60 -24.57
N THR A 258 3.55 37.64 -25.00
CA THR A 258 4.72 38.22 -24.31
C THR A 258 4.53 39.67 -23.89
N SER A 259 3.62 40.42 -24.53
CA SER A 259 3.49 41.87 -24.35
C SER A 259 3.24 42.29 -22.91
N GLU A 260 2.41 41.56 -22.17
CA GLU A 260 2.20 41.87 -20.75
C GLU A 260 3.43 41.62 -19.89
N ASP A 261 4.17 40.53 -20.15
CA ASP A 261 5.27 40.11 -19.28
C ASP A 261 6.54 40.91 -19.56
N LEU A 262 6.75 41.33 -20.81
CA LEU A 262 7.75 42.34 -21.17
C LEU A 262 7.45 43.71 -20.50
N LEU A 263 6.18 44.11 -20.39
CA LEU A 263 5.80 45.33 -19.66
C LEU A 263 5.99 45.19 -18.15
N LYS A 264 5.65 44.03 -17.56
CA LYS A 264 5.92 43.72 -16.14
C LYS A 264 7.42 43.74 -15.84
N GLN A 265 8.24 43.14 -16.72
CA GLN A 265 9.70 43.14 -16.61
C GLN A 265 10.26 44.56 -16.71
N ALA A 266 9.86 45.35 -17.71
CA ALA A 266 10.32 46.74 -17.86
C ALA A 266 9.96 47.63 -16.65
N ALA A 267 8.77 47.45 -16.05
CA ALA A 267 8.38 48.16 -14.83
C ALA A 267 9.20 47.70 -13.60
N GLY A 268 9.51 46.41 -13.51
CA GLY A 268 10.41 45.86 -12.48
C GLY A 268 11.85 46.36 -12.63
N GLU A 269 12.37 46.45 -13.84
CA GLU A 269 13.71 46.98 -14.13
C GLU A 269 13.79 48.50 -13.88
N ALA A 270 12.75 49.27 -14.23
CA ALA A 270 12.66 50.69 -13.94
C ALA A 270 12.68 50.99 -12.43
N SER A 271 11.84 50.31 -11.65
CA SER A 271 11.82 50.45 -10.17
C SER A 271 13.09 49.89 -9.50
N ALA A 272 13.72 48.87 -10.08
CA ALA A 272 15.03 48.36 -9.65
C ALA A 272 16.21 49.25 -10.08
N LEU A 273 16.00 50.25 -10.95
CA LEU A 273 16.92 51.33 -11.27
C LEU A 273 16.68 52.55 -10.39
N GLU A 274 15.43 52.97 -10.22
CA GLU A 274 14.99 54.05 -9.33
C GLU A 274 15.55 53.86 -7.91
N SER A 275 15.38 52.67 -7.33
CA SER A 275 15.93 52.28 -6.02
C SER A 275 17.47 52.21 -5.92
N LYS A 276 18.20 52.42 -7.03
CA LYS A 276 19.68 52.44 -7.09
C LYS A 276 20.25 53.79 -7.55
N VAL A 277 19.43 54.70 -8.05
CA VAL A 277 19.84 56.07 -8.40
C VAL A 277 19.68 56.94 -7.15
N PRO A 278 20.74 57.63 -6.67
CA PRO A 278 20.57 58.61 -5.60
C PRO A 278 19.75 59.79 -6.11
N GLU A 279 18.77 60.25 -5.31
CA GLU A 279 17.88 61.35 -5.68
C GLU A 279 18.64 62.60 -6.15
N ALA A 280 18.43 62.98 -7.41
CA ALA A 280 18.57 64.37 -7.85
C ALA A 280 17.20 65.05 -7.66
N PRO A 281 17.14 66.28 -7.14
CA PRO A 281 15.88 66.87 -6.67
C PRO A 281 14.90 67.14 -7.81
N ALA A 282 13.63 66.82 -7.58
CA ALA A 282 12.52 67.20 -8.44
C ALA A 282 12.01 68.61 -8.08
N GLU A 283 11.88 69.48 -9.08
CA GLU A 283 11.06 70.69 -9.04
C GLU A 283 10.03 70.64 -10.18
N ASP A 284 8.94 71.40 -10.00
CA ASP A 284 7.83 71.65 -10.94
C ASP A 284 7.06 70.47 -11.55
N SER A 285 5.94 70.14 -10.90
CA SER A 285 4.61 70.41 -11.51
C SER A 285 3.51 70.26 -10.45
N LYS A 286 2.87 71.38 -10.07
CA LYS A 286 1.77 71.36 -9.08
C LYS A 286 0.80 72.55 -9.23
N GLU A 287 0.11 72.62 -10.37
CA GLU A 287 -0.95 73.61 -10.62
C GLU A 287 -2.11 73.00 -11.43
N GLU A 288 -3.31 73.56 -11.24
CA GLU A 288 -4.56 73.37 -12.01
C GLU A 288 -5.13 71.95 -12.24
N SER A 289 -5.96 71.47 -11.30
CA SER A 289 -7.26 70.81 -11.66
C SER A 289 -8.31 70.74 -10.53
N GLU A 290 -8.44 71.77 -9.67
CA GLU A 290 -9.59 71.92 -8.76
C GLU A 290 -10.51 73.06 -9.23
N GLU A 291 -11.43 72.77 -10.16
CA GLU A 291 -12.61 73.60 -10.36
C GLU A 291 -13.78 72.78 -10.92
N LYS A 292 -15.01 73.29 -10.72
CA LYS A 292 -16.28 72.79 -11.29
C LYS A 292 -16.88 71.51 -10.68
N SER A 293 -17.27 71.62 -9.41
CA SER A 293 -18.47 70.95 -8.90
C SER A 293 -19.68 71.90 -8.94
N GLU A 294 -20.89 71.35 -8.85
CA GLU A 294 -22.20 72.01 -8.62
C GLU A 294 -22.73 73.05 -9.64
N GLU A 295 -23.69 72.65 -10.48
CA GLU A 295 -24.98 73.36 -10.65
C GLU A 295 -26.09 72.40 -11.18
N ALA A 296 -27.31 72.51 -10.64
CA ALA A 296 -28.64 71.92 -10.99
C ALA A 296 -28.77 70.69 -11.94
N SER A 297 -29.49 69.58 -11.67
CA SER A 297 -30.68 69.23 -10.83
C SER A 297 -32.08 69.60 -11.38
N SER A 298 -33.03 68.65 -11.25
CA SER A 298 -34.46 68.67 -11.64
C SER A 298 -34.75 68.74 -13.16
N GLU A 299 -35.75 68.08 -13.75
CA GLU A 299 -36.77 67.05 -13.36
C GLU A 299 -37.20 66.31 -14.69
N GLU A 300 -38.07 65.30 -14.80
CA GLU A 300 -39.17 64.74 -13.99
C GLU A 300 -39.19 63.17 -14.09
N GLU A 301 -40.36 62.50 -14.04
CA GLU A 301 -40.55 61.03 -13.97
C GLU A 301 -41.84 60.60 -14.77
N PRO A 302 -42.57 59.49 -14.54
CA PRO A 302 -42.21 58.07 -14.29
C PRO A 302 -42.99 57.04 -15.17
N LYS A 303 -42.54 55.77 -15.19
CA LYS A 303 -43.35 54.52 -15.09
C LYS A 303 -42.40 53.30 -15.09
N ALA A 304 -42.24 52.45 -14.07
CA ALA A 304 -43.11 51.84 -13.04
C ALA A 304 -43.78 50.50 -13.45
N GLU A 305 -43.23 49.39 -12.96
CA GLU A 305 -43.97 48.25 -12.40
C GLU A 305 -43.11 47.52 -11.34
N LYS A 306 -43.68 46.59 -10.55
CA LYS A 306 -43.31 46.42 -9.12
C LYS A 306 -43.14 44.95 -8.65
N SER A 307 -42.15 44.70 -7.79
CA SER A 307 -42.15 43.78 -6.61
C SER A 307 -40.76 43.91 -5.94
N GLU A 308 -40.52 44.26 -4.67
CA GLU A 308 -41.05 43.79 -3.37
C GLU A 308 -40.79 42.28 -3.13
N GLU A 309 -40.16 41.83 -2.03
CA GLU A 309 -39.81 42.51 -0.76
C GLU A 309 -38.54 41.92 -0.07
N THR A 310 -37.98 42.66 0.91
CA THR A 310 -36.82 42.36 1.80
C THR A 310 -37.29 42.43 3.28
N PRO A 311 -36.51 42.70 4.37
CA PRO A 311 -35.09 42.51 4.73
C PRO A 311 -34.90 41.20 5.58
N GLU A 312 -34.16 40.97 6.68
CA GLU A 312 -33.34 41.67 7.72
C GLU A 312 -32.10 40.76 8.03
N GLU A 313 -30.88 41.23 8.34
CA GLU A 313 -30.34 42.00 9.51
C GLU A 313 -30.23 41.18 10.83
N GLU A 314 -29.16 41.26 11.65
CA GLU A 314 -27.99 42.15 11.70
C GLU A 314 -26.79 41.54 12.50
N LYS A 315 -25.54 42.02 12.26
CA LYS A 315 -24.41 42.43 13.18
C LYS A 315 -24.15 41.65 14.54
N LYS A 316 -23.03 41.71 15.31
CA LYS A 316 -21.68 42.34 15.40
C LYS A 316 -20.92 41.64 16.59
N GLU A 317 -19.61 41.68 16.87
CA GLU A 317 -18.35 42.10 16.20
C GLU A 317 -17.09 41.54 16.93
N GLU A 318 -15.89 41.77 16.37
CA GLU A 318 -14.57 42.18 16.94
C GLU A 318 -14.31 42.30 18.49
N LYS A 319 -13.08 42.30 19.06
CA LYS A 319 -11.66 42.26 18.58
C LYS A 319 -10.64 41.90 19.70
N SER A 320 -9.34 41.93 19.33
CA SER A 320 -8.10 42.06 20.16
C SER A 320 -7.67 40.84 21.02
N GLU A 321 -6.39 40.63 21.40
CA GLU A 321 -5.16 41.45 21.27
C GLU A 321 -3.86 40.58 21.27
N ALA A 322 -2.68 41.18 21.06
CA ALA A 322 -1.31 40.57 21.09
C ALA A 322 -0.24 41.70 21.25
N PRO A 323 1.11 41.49 21.38
CA PRO A 323 1.94 40.26 21.41
C PRO A 323 3.03 40.27 22.55
N GLU A 324 4.30 39.89 22.24
CA GLU A 324 5.55 39.86 23.07
C GLU A 324 5.70 38.67 24.08
N GLU A 325 6.89 38.18 24.48
CA GLU A 325 8.30 38.65 24.38
C GLU A 325 9.34 37.48 24.18
N LYS A 326 10.65 37.80 24.06
CA LYS A 326 11.86 36.92 23.93
C LYS A 326 13.10 37.72 24.47
N PRO A 327 14.33 37.19 24.75
CA PRO A 327 14.97 35.93 24.32
C PRO A 327 15.91 35.27 25.41
N ALA A 328 17.01 34.61 24.96
CA ALA A 328 18.29 34.28 25.65
C ALA A 328 18.41 32.94 26.44
N LYS A 329 19.59 32.32 26.65
CA LYS A 329 20.85 32.11 25.87
C LYS A 329 21.78 31.17 26.71
N LYS A 330 22.75 30.48 26.08
CA LYS A 330 23.83 29.61 26.67
C LYS A 330 23.38 28.20 27.14
N GLU A 331 24.25 27.17 27.20
CA GLU A 331 25.71 27.12 26.96
C GLU A 331 26.19 25.77 26.37
N ALA A 332 27.34 25.80 25.68
CA ALA A 332 28.24 24.66 25.43
C ALA A 332 29.68 25.22 25.56
N PRO A 333 30.69 24.45 26.03
CA PRO A 333 31.48 23.68 25.06
C PRO A 333 32.19 22.38 25.58
N ALA A 334 32.66 21.58 24.61
CA ALA A 334 33.91 20.79 24.54
C ALA A 334 34.46 19.98 25.74
N GLU A 335 34.79 18.70 25.48
CA GLU A 335 36.15 18.20 25.75
C GLU A 335 36.60 17.05 24.80
N GLU A 336 37.73 17.28 24.13
CA GLU A 336 38.63 16.39 23.35
C GLU A 336 40.01 17.12 23.37
N PRO A 337 41.19 16.53 23.08
CA PRO A 337 41.48 15.18 22.56
C PRO A 337 42.72 14.43 23.17
N ALA A 338 42.93 13.16 22.81
CA ALA A 338 44.24 12.46 22.62
C ALA A 338 43.94 11.01 22.12
N LYS A 339 44.48 10.49 21.00
CA LYS A 339 45.85 9.96 20.76
C LYS A 339 46.30 8.96 21.86
N GLU A 340 46.77 7.75 21.55
CA GLU A 340 47.88 7.43 20.63
C GLU A 340 47.94 5.94 20.20
N GLU A 341 48.48 5.69 19.00
CA GLU A 341 49.06 4.43 18.42
C GLU A 341 48.28 3.09 18.30
N ALA A 342 48.70 2.30 17.30
CA ALA A 342 48.33 0.90 17.02
C ALA A 342 49.50 -0.04 17.42
N PRO A 343 49.40 -1.39 17.27
CA PRO A 343 50.05 -1.97 16.08
C PRO A 343 49.54 -3.34 15.56
N ALA A 344 50.12 -3.73 14.42
CA ALA A 344 50.50 -5.09 14.00
C ALA A 344 49.48 -6.02 13.31
N GLU A 345 50.06 -6.79 12.38
CA GLU A 345 49.46 -7.69 11.39
C GLU A 345 50.47 -8.82 11.11
N GLU A 346 50.02 -10.09 11.10
CA GLU A 346 50.76 -11.27 10.61
C GLU A 346 49.71 -12.13 9.84
N ALA A 347 49.85 -12.57 8.58
CA ALA A 347 50.97 -13.15 7.83
C ALA A 347 51.40 -14.53 8.38
N SER A 348 51.61 -15.62 7.64
CA SER A 348 51.44 -15.96 6.20
C SER A 348 51.39 -17.53 6.10
N PRO A 349 51.62 -18.30 5.00
CA PRO A 349 52.21 -17.98 3.68
C PRO A 349 51.52 -18.58 2.41
N GLU A 350 52.11 -18.23 1.26
CA GLU A 350 51.98 -18.86 -0.09
C GLU A 350 52.67 -20.27 -0.10
N GLU A 351 52.59 -21.17 -1.10
CA GLU A 351 52.86 -21.17 -2.57
C GLU A 351 52.21 -22.44 -3.21
N SER A 352 52.14 -22.75 -4.53
CA SER A 352 52.21 -22.04 -5.85
C SER A 352 51.95 -23.09 -6.99
N LYS A 353 52.38 -22.84 -8.25
CA LYS A 353 52.44 -23.77 -9.43
C LYS A 353 51.11 -24.18 -10.11
N GLU A 354 51.01 -24.36 -11.44
CA GLU A 354 51.83 -23.95 -12.62
C GLU A 354 50.92 -24.02 -13.90
N GLU A 355 51.34 -23.48 -15.06
CA GLU A 355 50.44 -23.18 -16.20
C GLU A 355 50.52 -24.12 -17.44
N THR A 356 49.36 -24.64 -17.91
CA THR A 356 48.99 -24.92 -19.34
C THR A 356 49.77 -25.98 -20.16
N PRO A 357 49.43 -26.30 -21.44
CA PRO A 357 48.15 -26.31 -22.21
C PRO A 357 47.87 -27.65 -22.97
N VAL A 358 46.87 -27.67 -23.90
CA VAL A 358 46.62 -28.67 -24.99
C VAL A 358 45.91 -29.97 -24.50
N GLU A 359 44.95 -30.63 -25.18
CA GLU A 359 44.57 -30.71 -26.61
C GLU A 359 43.03 -30.66 -26.89
N GLU A 360 42.67 -30.62 -28.17
CA GLU A 360 41.33 -30.46 -28.77
C GLU A 360 40.59 -31.78 -29.03
N LYS A 361 39.25 -31.82 -28.83
CA LYS A 361 38.36 -32.74 -29.58
C LYS A 361 36.86 -32.38 -29.58
N THR A 362 36.29 -32.50 -30.77
CA THR A 362 34.94 -32.20 -31.21
C THR A 362 33.89 -33.23 -30.79
N GLU A 363 32.66 -32.80 -30.52
CA GLU A 363 31.41 -33.31 -31.16
C GLU A 363 30.23 -32.36 -30.86
N GLU A 364 29.19 -32.38 -31.70
CA GLU A 364 28.18 -31.29 -31.81
C GLU A 364 26.76 -31.84 -32.09
N GLU A 365 25.75 -31.25 -31.41
CA GLU A 365 24.29 -31.40 -31.62
C GLU A 365 23.67 -32.82 -31.42
N PRO A 366 22.46 -32.93 -30.81
CA PRO A 366 21.22 -32.31 -31.29
C PRO A 366 20.40 -31.58 -30.21
N ALA A 367 20.03 -30.31 -30.47
CA ALA A 367 19.13 -29.53 -29.60
C ALA A 367 18.38 -28.36 -30.28
N LYS A 368 18.41 -28.25 -31.63
CA LYS A 368 17.89 -27.07 -32.36
C LYS A 368 16.73 -27.34 -33.34
N GLU A 369 16.35 -28.59 -33.59
CA GLU A 369 15.23 -28.91 -34.50
C GLU A 369 13.87 -28.91 -33.80
N GLU A 370 13.70 -29.66 -32.70
CA GLU A 370 12.41 -29.79 -31.98
C GLU A 370 11.78 -28.42 -31.67
N LYS A 371 12.55 -27.50 -31.07
CA LYS A 371 12.09 -26.12 -30.75
C LYS A 371 11.70 -25.24 -31.94
N LYS A 372 11.88 -25.69 -33.18
CA LYS A 372 11.36 -25.00 -34.37
C LYS A 372 10.02 -25.56 -34.85
N GLU A 373 9.72 -26.83 -34.59
CA GLU A 373 8.47 -27.45 -35.05
C GLU A 373 7.28 -27.01 -34.19
N ASP A 374 7.40 -27.06 -32.86
CA ASP A 374 6.38 -26.54 -31.92
C ASP A 374 5.96 -25.09 -32.27
N SER A 375 6.96 -24.21 -32.42
CA SER A 375 6.78 -22.77 -32.72
C SER A 375 6.12 -22.47 -34.07
N LYS A 376 5.93 -23.51 -34.89
CA LYS A 376 5.36 -23.45 -36.24
C LYS A 376 3.99 -24.12 -36.31
N GLU A 377 3.74 -25.18 -35.54
CA GLU A 377 2.39 -25.70 -35.34
C GLU A 377 1.51 -24.72 -34.54
N GLU A 378 2.01 -24.12 -33.45
CA GLU A 378 1.24 -23.11 -32.70
C GLU A 378 0.77 -21.96 -33.60
N LYS A 379 1.66 -21.46 -34.47
CA LYS A 379 1.34 -20.39 -35.43
C LYS A 379 0.37 -20.83 -36.52
N ALA A 380 0.48 -22.05 -37.03
CA ALA A 380 -0.46 -22.57 -38.02
C ALA A 380 -1.88 -22.71 -37.45
N ILE A 381 -2.00 -23.09 -36.16
CA ILE A 381 -3.26 -23.17 -35.43
C ILE A 381 -3.84 -21.77 -35.17
N GLU A 382 -3.00 -20.81 -34.76
CA GLU A 382 -3.40 -19.41 -34.54
C GLU A 382 -3.87 -18.75 -35.86
N GLU A 383 -3.10 -18.86 -36.94
CA GLU A 383 -3.47 -18.34 -38.27
C GLU A 383 -4.80 -18.93 -38.78
N GLN A 384 -4.99 -20.26 -38.70
CA GLN A 384 -6.25 -20.91 -39.08
C GLN A 384 -7.45 -20.39 -38.27
N SER A 385 -7.28 -20.17 -36.96
CA SER A 385 -8.35 -19.62 -36.12
C SER A 385 -8.77 -18.20 -36.55
N THR A 386 -7.83 -17.39 -37.07
CA THR A 386 -8.14 -16.05 -37.57
C THR A 386 -8.83 -16.07 -38.94
N GLU A 387 -8.47 -16.99 -39.83
CA GLU A 387 -9.15 -17.14 -41.13
C GLU A 387 -10.61 -17.61 -40.96
N ASP A 388 -10.88 -18.58 -40.08
CA ASP A 388 -12.24 -19.05 -39.78
C ASP A 388 -13.13 -17.93 -39.19
N LEU A 389 -12.58 -17.10 -38.30
CA LEU A 389 -13.31 -15.95 -37.73
C LEU A 389 -13.58 -14.86 -38.77
N LEU A 390 -12.67 -14.61 -39.72
CA LEU A 390 -12.89 -13.69 -40.83
C LEU A 390 -13.95 -14.22 -41.80
N ALA A 391 -13.95 -15.52 -42.09
CA ALA A 391 -14.95 -16.16 -42.94
C ALA A 391 -16.37 -16.08 -42.35
N GLN A 392 -16.51 -16.28 -41.04
CA GLN A 392 -17.80 -16.15 -40.33
C GLN A 392 -18.32 -14.69 -40.38
N ASN A 393 -17.47 -13.70 -40.11
CA ASN A 393 -17.85 -12.29 -40.23
C ASN A 393 -18.24 -11.90 -41.66
N GLU A 394 -17.55 -12.43 -42.68
CA GLU A 394 -17.95 -12.22 -44.08
C GLU A 394 -19.30 -12.86 -44.42
N GLU A 395 -19.65 -14.02 -43.84
CA GLU A 395 -20.97 -14.63 -43.98
C GLU A 395 -22.08 -13.79 -43.33
N GLU A 396 -21.87 -13.22 -42.15
CA GLU A 396 -22.87 -12.37 -41.48
C GLU A 396 -23.08 -11.06 -42.26
N ILE A 397 -22.01 -10.40 -42.71
CA ILE A 397 -22.09 -9.21 -43.57
C ILE A 397 -22.82 -9.52 -44.90
N LYS A 398 -22.73 -10.75 -45.42
CA LYS A 398 -23.48 -11.22 -46.60
C LYS A 398 -24.94 -11.59 -46.30
N LYS A 399 -25.31 -11.86 -45.03
CA LYS A 399 -26.68 -12.06 -44.58
C LYS A 399 -27.38 -10.71 -44.35
N GLU A 400 -26.77 -9.78 -43.62
CA GLU A 400 -27.33 -8.44 -43.40
C GLU A 400 -27.60 -7.68 -44.71
N LYS A 401 -26.67 -7.74 -45.67
CA LYS A 401 -26.83 -7.15 -47.03
C LYS A 401 -27.89 -7.85 -47.89
N LYS A 402 -28.50 -8.93 -47.40
CA LYS A 402 -29.60 -9.67 -48.03
C LYS A 402 -30.95 -9.47 -47.34
N GLU A 403 -30.96 -8.86 -46.16
CA GLU A 403 -32.18 -8.46 -45.43
C GLU A 403 -32.45 -6.96 -45.54
N THR A 404 -31.48 -6.18 -46.06
CA THR A 404 -31.53 -4.72 -46.20
C THR A 404 -31.65 -4.22 -47.66
N GLY A 405 -31.95 -5.11 -48.62
CA GLY A 405 -32.13 -4.79 -50.05
C GLY A 405 -33.07 -5.73 -50.78
#